data_AF-A0A952MFD4-F1
#
_entry.id   AF-A0A952MFD4-F1
#
_cell.length_a   1.000
_cell.length_b   1.000
_cell.length_c   1.000
_cell.angle_alpha   90.00
_cell.angle_beta   90.00
_cell.angle_gamma   90.00
#
_symmetry.space_group_name_H-M   'P 1'
#
loop_
_entity.id
_entity.type
_entity.pdbx_description
1 polymer ?
#
loop_
_entity_poly.entity_id
_entity_poly.type
_entity_poly.pdbx_seq_one_letter_code
_entity_poly.pdbx_strand_id
1 'polypeptide(L)'
;MKDVTIAGQHIRPGEFKEIIINIARLPSRTQIDTPIYAFRGLEPGPVLALTAGMHGDEINGMEIVRRILDLGYNRVKRGTVICMPIINIYGFLNYSREVPDGKDVNRSFPGSKNGSLASRVAYHITHDIIPYIDYGIDFHTGGAMRTNYPQIRCVMADEKNVELAHAFHAPFTIDSPFRPHSIRQQAAKLNKNIIVYEGGESLRFDQQAIEDGISGTLRLMKHLNMIDEAPEPKEANKIIWNSSWARAQHAGLFQSTIKSGDFVNKNQIVGTITDPFGEFKETVKSPSSGYVVGLNNHPVVNAGDALLHIGMDNFCKLDGGEE
;
A
#
# COMPACT_ATOMS: atom_id res chain seq x y z
N MET A 1 -22.64 -23.34 4.34
CA MET A 1 -21.84 -22.19 3.88
C MET A 1 -22.18 -21.00 4.76
N LYS A 2 -21.21 -20.21 5.22
CA LYS A 2 -21.52 -18.95 5.92
C LYS A 2 -22.20 -17.99 4.94
N ASP A 3 -23.20 -17.26 5.40
CA ASP A 3 -23.75 -16.14 4.65
C ASP A 3 -22.71 -15.02 4.59
N VAL A 4 -22.58 -14.40 3.42
CA VAL A 4 -21.67 -13.28 3.18
C VAL A 4 -22.52 -12.04 2.96
N THR A 5 -22.44 -11.11 3.89
CA THR A 5 -23.14 -9.83 3.84
C THR A 5 -22.09 -8.73 3.90
N ILE A 6 -22.09 -7.81 2.93
CA ILE A 6 -21.19 -6.66 2.90
C ILE A 6 -22.05 -5.40 2.89
N ALA A 7 -21.79 -4.47 3.82
CA ALA A 7 -22.59 -3.25 3.98
C ALA A 7 -24.12 -3.49 4.01
N GLY A 8 -24.55 -4.55 4.72
CA GLY A 8 -25.95 -4.94 4.83
C GLY A 8 -26.54 -5.62 3.60
N GLN A 9 -25.76 -5.85 2.53
CA GLN A 9 -26.21 -6.54 1.33
C GLN A 9 -25.70 -7.98 1.28
N HIS A 10 -26.62 -8.94 1.22
CA HIS A 10 -26.29 -10.36 1.02
C HIS A 10 -25.73 -10.61 -0.39
N ILE A 11 -24.72 -11.48 -0.48
CA ILE A 11 -24.07 -11.89 -1.73
C ILE A 11 -24.22 -13.41 -1.86
N ARG A 12 -24.92 -13.84 -2.91
CA ARG A 12 -25.15 -15.26 -3.22
C ARG A 12 -23.93 -15.91 -3.86
N PRO A 13 -23.74 -17.24 -3.73
CA PRO A 13 -22.69 -17.95 -4.47
C PRO A 13 -22.79 -17.70 -5.98
N GLY A 14 -21.66 -17.35 -6.61
CA GLY A 14 -21.57 -16.98 -8.03
C GLY A 14 -22.00 -15.55 -8.37
N GLU A 15 -22.48 -14.76 -7.38
CA GLU A 15 -22.94 -13.39 -7.60
C GLU A 15 -21.76 -12.41 -7.66
N PHE A 16 -21.75 -11.60 -8.73
CA PHE A 16 -21.01 -10.34 -8.77
C PHE A 16 -21.97 -9.22 -8.37
N LYS A 17 -21.56 -8.36 -7.44
CA LYS A 17 -22.40 -7.30 -6.92
C LYS A 17 -21.63 -6.00 -6.77
N GLU A 18 -22.20 -4.93 -7.31
CA GLU A 18 -21.79 -3.56 -7.00
C GLU A 18 -22.64 -3.05 -5.84
N ILE A 19 -21.95 -2.63 -4.78
CA ILE A 19 -22.54 -2.12 -3.55
C ILE A 19 -22.14 -0.66 -3.43
N ILE A 20 -23.12 0.23 -3.43
CA ILE A 20 -22.89 1.67 -3.32
C ILE A 20 -23.06 2.09 -1.86
N ILE A 21 -21.99 2.60 -1.25
CA ILE A 21 -22.06 3.21 0.09
C ILE A 21 -22.03 4.73 -0.07
N ASN A 22 -23.08 5.40 0.43
CA ASN A 22 -23.04 6.85 0.54
C ASN A 22 -22.12 7.26 1.70
N ILE A 23 -20.90 7.65 1.36
CA ILE A 23 -19.91 8.06 2.35
C ILE A 23 -20.11 9.52 2.75
N ALA A 24 -20.72 10.35 1.90
CA ALA A 24 -20.93 11.77 2.22
C ALA A 24 -21.86 12.52 1.25
N ARG A 25 -22.01 13.81 1.54
CA ARG A 25 -22.72 14.81 0.73
C ARG A 25 -21.91 16.10 0.71
N LEU A 26 -21.68 16.65 -0.48
CA LEU A 26 -21.03 17.95 -0.69
C LEU A 26 -21.96 19.11 -0.26
N PRO A 27 -21.41 20.31 0.03
CA PRO A 27 -22.21 21.51 0.27
C PRO A 27 -23.19 21.84 -0.87
N SER A 28 -22.82 21.50 -2.11
CA SER A 28 -23.66 21.58 -3.32
C SER A 28 -24.85 20.60 -3.30
N ARG A 29 -24.99 19.79 -2.26
CA ARG A 29 -25.95 18.69 -2.09
C ARG A 29 -25.67 17.44 -2.92
N THR A 30 -24.63 17.43 -3.74
CA THR A 30 -24.19 16.24 -4.49
C THR A 30 -23.82 15.12 -3.53
N GLN A 31 -24.39 13.93 -3.72
CA GLN A 31 -24.00 12.73 -2.97
C GLN A 31 -22.64 12.24 -3.46
N ILE A 32 -21.79 11.82 -2.53
CA ILE A 32 -20.52 11.17 -2.81
C ILE A 32 -20.65 9.73 -2.36
N ASP A 33 -20.52 8.85 -3.33
CA ASP A 33 -20.77 7.43 -3.22
C ASP A 33 -19.48 6.68 -3.50
N THR A 34 -19.16 5.70 -2.65
CA THR A 34 -18.03 4.80 -2.84
C THR A 34 -18.52 3.44 -3.34
N PRO A 35 -18.20 3.07 -4.59
CA PRO A 35 -18.55 1.76 -5.11
C PRO A 35 -17.63 0.69 -4.52
N ILE A 36 -18.25 -0.41 -4.13
CA ILE A 36 -17.59 -1.61 -3.62
C ILE A 36 -18.02 -2.77 -4.50
N TYR A 37 -17.05 -3.45 -5.10
CA TYR A 37 -17.32 -4.57 -5.98
C TYR A 37 -17.03 -5.86 -5.23
N ALA A 38 -18.01 -6.74 -5.13
CA ALA A 38 -17.84 -8.01 -4.46
C ALA A 38 -18.20 -9.17 -5.39
N PHE A 39 -17.34 -10.18 -5.41
CA PHE A 39 -17.63 -11.43 -6.09
C PHE A 39 -17.49 -12.60 -5.12
N ARG A 40 -18.53 -13.43 -5.05
CA ARG A 40 -18.52 -14.65 -4.24
C ARG A 40 -18.39 -15.87 -5.14
N GLY A 41 -17.37 -16.69 -4.89
CA GLY A 41 -17.20 -17.99 -5.54
C GLY A 41 -18.34 -18.96 -5.24
N LEU A 42 -18.42 -20.03 -6.05
CA LEU A 42 -19.43 -21.08 -5.85
C LEU A 42 -19.14 -21.93 -4.60
N GLU A 43 -17.86 -22.06 -4.26
CA GLU A 43 -17.40 -22.89 -3.16
C GLU A 43 -17.06 -22.06 -1.91
N PRO A 44 -17.16 -22.65 -0.69
CA PRO A 44 -16.72 -21.99 0.53
C PRO A 44 -15.22 -21.65 0.49
N GLY A 45 -14.85 -20.52 1.10
CA GLY A 45 -13.47 -20.06 1.22
C GLY A 45 -13.41 -18.75 2.02
N PRO A 46 -12.21 -18.15 2.15
CA PRO A 46 -12.04 -16.92 2.91
C PRO A 46 -12.61 -15.70 2.19
N VAL A 47 -12.79 -14.60 2.92
CA VAL A 47 -13.13 -13.28 2.37
C VAL A 47 -11.86 -12.42 2.34
N LEU A 48 -11.42 -12.02 1.13
CA LEU A 48 -10.25 -11.19 0.90
C LEU A 48 -10.68 -9.79 0.44
N ALA A 49 -10.26 -8.74 1.16
CA ALA A 49 -10.45 -7.35 0.72
C ALA A 49 -9.20 -6.80 0.02
N LEU A 50 -9.42 -6.16 -1.12
CA LEU A 50 -8.44 -5.43 -1.91
C LEU A 50 -8.80 -3.95 -1.84
N THR A 51 -8.02 -3.19 -1.08
CA THR A 51 -8.31 -1.78 -0.79
C THR A 51 -7.26 -0.87 -1.37
N ALA A 52 -7.68 0.20 -2.03
CA ALA A 52 -6.78 1.20 -2.57
C ALA A 52 -7.39 2.60 -2.42
N GLY A 53 -6.57 3.61 -2.71
CA GLY A 53 -7.01 4.99 -2.66
C GLY A 53 -7.39 5.45 -1.25
N MET A 54 -6.81 4.85 -0.20
CA MET A 54 -6.90 5.39 1.16
C MET A 54 -6.34 6.81 1.21
N HIS A 55 -5.28 7.05 0.45
CA HIS A 55 -4.78 8.36 0.06
C HIS A 55 -5.13 8.59 -1.42
N GLY A 56 -5.64 9.77 -1.75
CA GLY A 56 -6.21 10.04 -3.06
C GLY A 56 -5.19 10.28 -4.17
N ASP A 57 -3.94 10.57 -3.83
CA ASP A 57 -2.82 10.78 -4.75
C ASP A 57 -2.05 9.49 -5.08
N GLU A 58 -2.41 8.36 -4.47
CA GLU A 58 -1.71 7.08 -4.60
C GLU A 58 -2.37 6.17 -5.66
N ILE A 59 -2.23 6.57 -6.92
CA ILE A 59 -2.99 6.00 -8.06
C ILE A 59 -2.58 4.58 -8.49
N ASN A 60 -1.36 4.12 -8.16
CA ASN A 60 -0.90 2.78 -8.58
C ASN A 60 -1.74 1.67 -7.94
N GLY A 61 -2.09 1.80 -6.66
CA GLY A 61 -2.99 0.87 -5.98
C GLY A 61 -4.38 0.83 -6.62
N MET A 62 -4.90 2.00 -7.03
CA MET A 62 -6.20 2.10 -7.69
C MET A 62 -6.18 1.33 -9.02
N GLU A 63 -5.12 1.48 -9.81
CA GLU A 63 -4.96 0.79 -11.09
C GLU A 63 -4.76 -0.73 -10.93
N ILE A 64 -4.06 -1.17 -9.88
CA ILE A 64 -3.96 -2.61 -9.54
C ILE A 64 -5.37 -3.19 -9.34
N VAL A 65 -6.17 -2.57 -8.47
CA VAL A 65 -7.53 -3.06 -8.17
C VAL A 65 -8.44 -2.95 -9.40
N ARG A 66 -8.32 -1.88 -10.19
CA ARG A 66 -9.07 -1.72 -11.45
C ARG A 66 -8.74 -2.83 -12.44
N ARG A 67 -7.46 -3.14 -12.68
CA ARG A 67 -7.05 -4.23 -13.59
C ARG A 67 -7.50 -5.60 -13.10
N ILE A 68 -7.48 -5.84 -11.78
CA ILE A 68 -8.02 -7.07 -11.19
C ILE A 68 -9.51 -7.24 -11.51
N LEU A 69 -10.29 -6.15 -11.46
CA LEU A 69 -11.72 -6.16 -11.83
C LEU A 69 -11.91 -6.34 -13.34
N ASP A 70 -11.20 -5.56 -14.15
CA ASP A 70 -11.30 -5.52 -15.60
C ASP A 70 -10.92 -6.86 -16.25
N LEU A 71 -9.85 -7.48 -15.77
CA LEU A 71 -9.38 -8.79 -16.22
C LEU A 71 -10.16 -9.96 -15.57
N GLY A 72 -11.10 -9.68 -14.67
CA GLY A 72 -11.92 -10.68 -14.00
C GLY A 72 -11.16 -11.55 -12.98
N TYR A 73 -9.98 -11.12 -12.52
CA TYR A 73 -9.18 -11.84 -11.52
C TYR A 73 -9.84 -11.89 -10.14
N ASN A 74 -10.79 -11.00 -9.85
CA ASN A 74 -11.63 -11.11 -8.66
C ASN A 74 -12.65 -12.26 -8.71
N ARG A 75 -12.86 -12.90 -9.88
CA ARG A 75 -13.83 -13.98 -10.08
C ARG A 75 -13.29 -15.33 -9.60
N VAL A 76 -13.15 -15.46 -8.29
CA VAL A 76 -12.56 -16.62 -7.60
C VAL A 76 -13.47 -17.86 -7.58
N LYS A 77 -12.89 -19.06 -7.49
CA LYS A 77 -13.68 -20.30 -7.36
C LYS A 77 -14.23 -20.47 -5.96
N ARG A 78 -13.43 -20.13 -4.95
CA ARG A 78 -13.69 -20.32 -3.52
C ARG A 78 -13.63 -19.00 -2.78
N GLY A 79 -14.55 -18.80 -1.83
CA GLY A 79 -14.55 -17.63 -0.96
C GLY A 79 -15.14 -16.38 -1.61
N THR A 80 -14.66 -15.20 -1.21
CA THR A 80 -15.18 -13.92 -1.72
C THR A 80 -14.05 -12.91 -1.84
N VAL A 81 -14.04 -12.15 -2.94
CA VAL A 81 -13.14 -11.00 -3.12
C VAL A 81 -13.97 -9.73 -3.08
N ILE A 82 -13.53 -8.77 -2.27
CA ILE A 82 -14.08 -7.42 -2.18
C ILE A 82 -13.04 -6.45 -2.74
N CYS A 83 -13.40 -5.66 -3.73
CA CYS A 83 -12.54 -4.66 -4.35
C CYS A 83 -13.07 -3.25 -4.05
N MET A 84 -12.23 -2.43 -3.45
CA MET A 84 -12.47 -1.00 -3.18
C MET A 84 -11.34 -0.18 -3.79
N PRO A 85 -11.42 0.20 -5.08
CA PRO A 85 -10.33 0.88 -5.76
C PRO A 85 -10.10 2.31 -5.23
N ILE A 86 -11.12 2.96 -4.68
CA ILE A 86 -11.01 4.34 -4.18
C ILE A 86 -11.78 4.45 -2.85
N ILE A 87 -11.07 4.48 -1.73
CA ILE A 87 -11.66 4.74 -0.41
C ILE A 87 -11.86 6.25 -0.19
N ASN A 88 -10.83 7.06 -0.43
CA ASN A 88 -10.85 8.51 -0.25
C ASN A 88 -11.16 9.21 -1.58
N ILE A 89 -12.43 9.20 -1.98
CA ILE A 89 -12.89 9.87 -3.21
C ILE A 89 -12.57 11.37 -3.18
N TYR A 90 -12.64 11.98 -2.01
CA TYR A 90 -12.31 13.39 -1.87
C TYR A 90 -10.87 13.70 -2.21
N GLY A 91 -9.94 12.92 -1.64
CA GLY A 91 -8.52 13.06 -1.95
C GLY A 91 -8.28 12.82 -3.43
N PHE A 92 -8.92 11.79 -4.01
CA PHE A 92 -8.75 11.45 -5.41
C PHE A 92 -9.14 12.61 -6.35
N LEU A 93 -10.30 13.23 -6.12
CA LEU A 93 -10.77 14.38 -6.90
C LEU A 93 -9.87 15.62 -6.77
N ASN A 94 -9.11 15.72 -5.67
CA ASN A 94 -8.23 16.85 -5.40
C ASN A 94 -6.74 16.50 -5.56
N TYR A 95 -6.41 15.33 -6.12
CA TYR A 95 -5.03 14.84 -6.25
C TYR A 95 -4.25 14.91 -4.92
N SER A 96 -4.93 14.63 -3.82
CA SER A 96 -4.43 14.84 -2.46
C SER A 96 -4.47 13.57 -1.64
N ARG A 97 -3.49 13.45 -0.74
CA ARG A 97 -3.44 12.40 0.28
C ARG A 97 -4.66 12.44 1.20
N GLU A 98 -5.05 13.63 1.59
CA GLU A 98 -6.03 13.90 2.65
C GLU A 98 -7.42 14.16 2.07
N VAL A 99 -8.44 14.18 2.93
CA VAL A 99 -9.74 14.80 2.59
C VAL A 99 -9.61 16.34 2.62
N PRO A 100 -10.59 17.13 2.13
CA PRO A 100 -10.41 18.57 1.90
C PRO A 100 -10.26 19.39 3.19
N ASP A 101 -10.60 18.84 4.37
CA ASP A 101 -10.35 19.45 5.67
C ASP A 101 -8.97 19.08 6.27
N GLY A 102 -8.07 18.52 5.47
CA GLY A 102 -6.67 18.25 5.84
C GLY A 102 -6.46 17.02 6.72
N LYS A 103 -7.44 16.11 6.78
CA LYS A 103 -7.36 14.91 7.62
C LYS A 103 -6.98 13.68 6.80
N ASP A 104 -6.10 12.86 7.37
CA ASP A 104 -5.76 11.55 6.82
C ASP A 104 -6.81 10.51 7.26
N VAL A 105 -7.45 9.83 6.30
CA VAL A 105 -8.42 8.75 6.56
C VAL A 105 -7.77 7.62 7.35
N ASN A 106 -6.52 7.29 7.04
CA ASN A 106 -5.73 6.26 7.72
C ASN A 106 -5.18 6.72 9.08
N ARG A 107 -5.58 7.90 9.57
CA ARG A 107 -5.40 8.36 10.96
C ARG A 107 -6.74 8.62 11.66
N SER A 108 -7.84 8.19 11.05
CA SER A 108 -9.19 8.48 11.51
C SER A 108 -9.97 7.22 11.95
N PHE A 109 -9.37 6.03 11.98
CA PHE A 109 -10.02 4.80 12.45
C PHE A 109 -10.18 4.77 13.99
N PRO A 110 -11.28 4.21 14.55
CA PRO A 110 -12.39 3.51 13.89
C PRO A 110 -13.43 4.42 13.21
N GLY A 111 -13.28 5.74 13.33
CA GLY A 111 -14.21 6.71 12.79
C GLY A 111 -15.49 6.87 13.60
N SER A 112 -16.34 7.77 13.12
CA SER A 112 -17.64 8.12 13.70
C SER A 112 -18.59 8.58 12.59
N LYS A 113 -19.83 8.09 12.63
CA LYS A 113 -20.91 8.42 11.68
C LYS A 113 -21.21 9.93 11.63
N ASN A 114 -21.00 10.63 12.75
CA ASN A 114 -21.24 12.07 12.90
C ASN A 114 -19.94 12.88 12.98
N GLY A 115 -18.79 12.27 12.67
CA GLY A 115 -17.49 12.93 12.72
C GLY A 115 -17.14 13.73 11.46
N SER A 116 -15.86 14.08 11.33
CA SER A 116 -15.29 14.69 10.11
C SER A 116 -15.46 13.80 8.87
N LEU A 117 -15.17 14.35 7.69
CA LEU A 117 -15.22 13.60 6.43
C LEU A 117 -14.38 12.32 6.49
N ALA A 118 -13.10 12.43 6.90
CA ALA A 118 -12.22 11.28 7.09
C ALA A 118 -12.76 10.27 8.11
N SER A 119 -13.30 10.76 9.23
CA SER A 119 -13.88 9.93 10.28
C SER A 119 -15.13 9.18 9.80
N ARG A 120 -15.94 9.77 8.92
CA ARG A 120 -17.13 9.12 8.35
C ARG A 120 -16.73 8.03 7.35
N VAL A 121 -15.72 8.26 6.52
CA VAL A 121 -15.15 7.22 5.64
C VAL A 121 -14.62 6.05 6.49
N ALA A 122 -13.79 6.33 7.50
CA ALA A 122 -13.25 5.31 8.39
C ALA A 122 -14.35 4.53 9.15
N TYR A 123 -15.45 5.20 9.52
CA TYR A 123 -16.61 4.57 10.14
C TYR A 123 -17.22 3.51 9.24
N HIS A 124 -17.49 3.83 7.98
CA HIS A 124 -18.06 2.89 7.02
C HIS A 124 -17.15 1.68 6.80
N ILE A 125 -15.85 1.88 6.59
CA ILE A 125 -14.91 0.76 6.46
C ILE A 125 -14.91 -0.11 7.73
N THR A 126 -14.94 0.50 8.92
CA THR A 126 -14.91 -0.21 10.20
C THR A 126 -16.16 -1.06 10.45
N HIS A 127 -17.34 -0.60 10.06
CA HIS A 127 -18.61 -1.26 10.41
C HIS A 127 -19.17 -2.10 9.26
N ASP A 128 -18.94 -1.65 8.02
CA ASP A 128 -19.58 -2.24 6.83
C ASP A 128 -18.67 -3.24 6.10
N ILE A 129 -17.35 -3.20 6.36
CA ILE A 129 -16.34 -4.01 5.65
C ILE A 129 -15.53 -4.91 6.58
N ILE A 130 -14.74 -4.34 7.50
CA ILE A 130 -13.77 -5.10 8.33
C ILE A 130 -14.39 -6.32 9.06
N PRO A 131 -15.62 -6.27 9.62
CA PRO A 131 -16.19 -7.41 10.31
C PRO A 131 -16.38 -8.65 9.42
N TYR A 132 -16.49 -8.45 8.10
CA TYR A 132 -16.85 -9.48 7.13
C TYR A 132 -15.67 -10.05 6.35
N ILE A 133 -14.48 -9.46 6.48
CA ILE A 133 -13.26 -9.95 5.83
C ILE A 133 -12.58 -10.97 6.73
N ASP A 134 -11.76 -11.85 6.17
CA ASP A 134 -10.76 -12.63 6.91
C ASP A 134 -9.38 -11.98 6.75
N TYR A 135 -9.05 -11.56 5.53
CA TYR A 135 -7.76 -10.98 5.16
C TYR A 135 -7.94 -9.72 4.30
N GLY A 136 -6.91 -8.87 4.22
CA GLY A 136 -6.88 -7.77 3.27
C GLY A 136 -5.49 -7.38 2.78
N ILE A 137 -5.46 -6.76 1.61
CA ILE A 137 -4.31 -6.04 1.06
C ILE A 137 -4.73 -4.59 0.90
N ASP A 138 -3.97 -3.68 1.52
CA ASP A 138 -4.13 -2.23 1.37
C ASP A 138 -2.98 -1.70 0.50
N PHE A 139 -3.31 -1.24 -0.71
CA PHE A 139 -2.35 -0.78 -1.72
C PHE A 139 -2.06 0.73 -1.57
N HIS A 140 -0.79 1.06 -1.39
CA HIS A 140 -0.24 2.41 -1.21
C HIS A 140 0.92 2.66 -2.18
N THR A 141 1.35 3.91 -2.25
CA THR A 141 2.59 4.34 -2.93
C THR A 141 3.45 5.21 -2.01
N GLY A 142 4.63 5.65 -2.45
CA GLY A 142 5.53 6.44 -1.60
C GLY A 142 5.00 7.81 -1.13
N GLY A 143 3.95 8.33 -1.79
CA GLY A 143 3.31 9.61 -1.49
C GLY A 143 4.24 10.82 -1.73
N ALA A 144 3.68 12.01 -1.95
CA ALA A 144 4.44 13.27 -2.09
C ALA A 144 5.69 13.15 -3.00
N MET A 145 5.50 12.60 -4.20
CA MET A 145 6.52 12.37 -5.23
C MET A 145 7.67 11.44 -4.81
N ARG A 146 7.48 10.60 -3.79
CA ARG A 146 8.41 9.51 -3.49
C ARG A 146 7.96 8.24 -4.20
N THR A 147 8.91 7.53 -4.78
CA THR A 147 8.73 6.18 -5.29
C THR A 147 9.12 5.19 -4.21
N ASN A 148 8.27 4.20 -3.94
CA ASN A 148 8.66 2.98 -3.22
C ASN A 148 8.92 1.86 -4.23
N TYR A 149 10.01 1.11 -4.05
CA TYR A 149 10.16 -0.16 -4.78
C TYR A 149 9.10 -1.15 -4.25
N PRO A 150 8.55 -2.05 -5.10
CA PRO A 150 7.54 -3.00 -4.69
C PRO A 150 7.90 -3.75 -3.40
N GLN A 151 7.07 -3.61 -2.38
CA GLN A 151 7.31 -4.16 -1.06
C GLN A 151 6.02 -4.45 -0.28
N ILE A 152 6.04 -5.49 0.55
CA ILE A 152 5.01 -5.72 1.57
C ILE A 152 5.48 -5.14 2.91
N ARG A 153 4.54 -4.50 3.62
CA ARG A 153 4.71 -4.02 4.98
C ARG A 153 3.67 -4.67 5.89
N CYS A 154 4.14 -5.37 6.91
CA CYS A 154 3.28 -6.05 7.89
C CYS A 154 3.96 -6.10 9.28
N VAL A 155 3.21 -6.46 10.34
CA VAL A 155 3.83 -6.73 11.65
C VAL A 155 4.40 -8.14 11.58
N MET A 156 5.72 -8.29 11.50
CA MET A 156 6.37 -9.60 11.34
C MET A 156 6.36 -10.45 12.60
N ALA A 157 6.07 -9.86 13.76
CA ALA A 157 5.85 -10.61 15.00
C ALA A 157 4.54 -11.44 14.98
N ASP A 158 3.66 -11.21 14.01
CA ASP A 158 2.42 -11.99 13.80
C ASP A 158 2.64 -12.99 12.66
N GLU A 159 2.63 -14.28 13.00
CA GLU A 159 2.89 -15.38 12.06
C GLU A 159 1.96 -15.37 10.85
N LYS A 160 0.69 -14.97 11.04
CA LYS A 160 -0.27 -14.92 9.95
C LYS A 160 0.07 -13.81 8.97
N ASN A 161 0.52 -12.66 9.46
CA ASN A 161 1.00 -11.58 8.59
C ASN A 161 2.24 -11.99 7.78
N VAL A 162 3.14 -12.77 8.37
CA VAL A 162 4.33 -13.30 7.68
C VAL A 162 3.92 -14.31 6.61
N GLU A 163 2.99 -15.22 6.93
CA GLU A 163 2.42 -16.18 5.98
C GLU A 163 1.81 -15.47 4.75
N LEU A 164 0.98 -14.45 4.98
CA LEU A 164 0.34 -13.67 3.91
C LEU A 164 1.36 -12.89 3.07
N ALA A 165 2.37 -12.29 3.72
CA ALA A 165 3.43 -11.56 3.04
C ALA A 165 4.31 -12.49 2.17
N HIS A 166 4.65 -13.66 2.68
CA HIS A 166 5.38 -14.70 1.95
C HIS A 166 4.56 -15.20 0.75
N ALA A 167 3.26 -15.44 0.93
CA ALA A 167 2.38 -15.84 -0.17
C ALA A 167 2.26 -14.75 -1.25
N PHE A 168 2.19 -13.47 -0.87
CA PHE A 168 2.19 -12.37 -1.83
C PHE A 168 3.53 -12.29 -2.58
N HIS A 169 4.65 -12.50 -1.89
CA HIS A 169 6.01 -12.52 -2.46
C HIS A 169 6.32 -11.25 -3.26
N ALA A 170 6.29 -10.09 -2.60
CA ALA A 170 6.85 -8.87 -3.19
C ALA A 170 8.39 -8.95 -3.19
N PRO A 171 9.10 -8.14 -3.99
CA PRO A 171 10.57 -8.08 -3.96
C PRO A 171 11.14 -7.82 -2.57
N PHE A 172 10.53 -6.92 -1.80
CA PHE A 172 10.89 -6.69 -0.40
C PHE A 172 9.75 -7.02 0.57
N THR A 173 10.11 -7.41 1.79
CA THR A 173 9.18 -7.41 2.93
C THR A 173 9.82 -6.69 4.10
N ILE A 174 9.11 -5.74 4.69
CA ILE A 174 9.62 -4.87 5.76
C ILE A 174 8.74 -4.97 6.99
N ASP A 175 9.34 -5.17 8.16
CA ASP A 175 8.60 -5.09 9.42
C ASP A 175 8.09 -3.67 9.65
N SER A 176 6.80 -3.56 9.94
CA SER A 176 6.09 -2.30 10.02
C SER A 176 5.05 -2.35 11.13
N PRO A 177 5.33 -1.73 12.30
CA PRO A 177 4.41 -1.71 13.41
C PRO A 177 3.13 -0.94 13.05
N PHE A 178 2.05 -1.24 13.77
CA PHE A 178 0.79 -0.53 13.58
C PHE A 178 0.95 0.96 13.86
N ARG A 179 0.41 1.79 12.97
CA ARG A 179 0.23 3.22 13.23
C ARG A 179 -1.07 3.44 14.00
N PRO A 180 -1.10 4.34 15.00
CA PRO A 180 -2.34 4.70 15.69
C PRO A 180 -3.43 5.14 14.70
N HIS A 181 -4.66 4.69 14.95
CA HIS A 181 -5.83 5.07 14.15
C HIS A 181 -5.76 4.70 12.66
N SER A 182 -5.02 3.64 12.33
CA SER A 182 -4.94 3.08 10.98
C SER A 182 -5.91 1.92 10.75
N ILE A 183 -6.20 1.64 9.47
CA ILE A 183 -7.02 0.49 9.08
C ILE A 183 -6.44 -0.82 9.60
N ARG A 184 -5.11 -0.98 9.51
CA ARG A 184 -4.40 -2.18 9.99
C ARG A 184 -4.57 -2.38 11.48
N GLN A 185 -4.42 -1.32 12.28
CA GLN A 185 -4.63 -1.40 13.73
C GLN A 185 -6.10 -1.76 14.05
N GLN A 186 -7.05 -1.16 13.33
CA GLN A 186 -8.47 -1.41 13.56
C GLN A 186 -8.89 -2.83 13.17
N ALA A 187 -8.37 -3.34 12.05
CA ALA A 187 -8.57 -4.72 11.62
C ALA A 187 -7.99 -5.72 12.63
N ALA A 188 -6.77 -5.47 13.13
CA ALA A 188 -6.14 -6.34 14.13
C ALA A 188 -6.95 -6.41 15.44
N LYS A 189 -7.57 -5.32 15.88
CA LYS A 189 -8.49 -5.32 17.05
C LYS A 189 -9.72 -6.22 16.85
N LEU A 190 -10.08 -6.51 15.61
CA LEU A 190 -11.18 -7.41 15.23
C LEU A 190 -10.66 -8.80 14.79
N ASN A 191 -9.40 -9.12 15.12
CA ASN A 191 -8.71 -10.35 14.74
C ASN A 191 -8.66 -10.60 13.23
N LYS A 192 -8.50 -9.52 12.45
CA LYS A 192 -8.35 -9.55 10.98
C LYS A 192 -6.94 -9.11 10.60
N ASN A 193 -6.37 -9.76 9.59
CA ASN A 193 -5.02 -9.46 9.10
C ASN A 193 -5.11 -8.64 7.81
N ILE A 194 -4.54 -7.43 7.83
CA ILE A 194 -4.36 -6.60 6.63
C ILE A 194 -2.87 -6.33 6.45
N ILE A 195 -2.31 -6.78 5.32
CA ILE A 195 -0.95 -6.43 4.88
C ILE A 195 -1.01 -5.21 3.96
N VAL A 196 0.06 -4.42 3.93
CA VAL A 196 0.16 -3.26 3.04
C VAL A 196 1.10 -3.58 1.90
N TYR A 197 0.68 -3.28 0.68
CA TYR A 197 1.57 -3.24 -0.48
C TYR A 197 1.96 -1.79 -0.75
N GLU A 198 3.24 -1.54 -0.97
CA GLU A 198 3.77 -0.23 -1.34
C GLU A 198 4.56 -0.36 -2.64
N GLY A 199 4.22 0.43 -3.65
CA GLY A 199 4.92 0.39 -4.93
C GLY A 199 4.59 1.57 -5.84
N GLY A 200 5.62 2.15 -6.46
CA GLY A 200 5.48 3.29 -7.36
C GLY A 200 5.41 4.64 -6.64
N GLU A 201 5.13 5.69 -7.43
CA GLU A 201 5.07 7.10 -7.01
C GLU A 201 3.62 7.58 -6.85
N SER A 202 3.39 8.69 -6.14
CA SER A 202 2.12 9.41 -6.19
C SER A 202 1.90 10.04 -7.58
N LEU A 203 0.66 10.02 -8.07
CA LEU A 203 0.22 10.69 -9.31
C LEU A 203 1.00 10.30 -10.59
N ARG A 204 1.76 9.20 -10.57
CA ARG A 204 2.46 8.65 -11.74
C ARG A 204 2.35 7.14 -11.73
N PHE A 205 1.98 6.57 -12.87
CA PHE A 205 1.97 5.11 -13.02
C PHE A 205 3.38 4.54 -13.08
N ASP A 206 3.57 3.47 -12.33
CA ASP A 206 4.74 2.62 -12.36
C ASP A 206 4.29 1.21 -12.79
N GLN A 207 4.59 0.87 -14.04
CA GLN A 207 4.11 -0.36 -14.64
C GLN A 207 4.68 -1.61 -13.96
N GLN A 208 5.93 -1.54 -13.47
CA GLN A 208 6.53 -2.64 -12.72
C GLN A 208 5.77 -2.84 -11.40
N ALA A 209 5.56 -1.77 -10.63
CA ALA A 209 4.83 -1.88 -9.37
C ALA A 209 3.40 -2.38 -9.55
N ILE A 210 2.69 -1.92 -10.60
CA ILE A 210 1.34 -2.40 -10.89
C ILE A 210 1.34 -3.90 -11.19
N GLU A 211 2.28 -4.39 -12.01
CA GLU A 211 2.38 -5.81 -12.34
C GLU A 211 2.73 -6.68 -11.14
N ASP A 212 3.66 -6.22 -10.30
CA ASP A 212 4.06 -6.94 -9.09
C ASP A 212 2.91 -6.96 -8.06
N GLY A 213 2.15 -5.88 -7.97
CA GLY A 213 0.94 -5.78 -7.15
C GLY A 213 -0.15 -6.77 -7.57
N ILE A 214 -0.43 -6.87 -8.87
CA ILE A 214 -1.42 -7.82 -9.43
C ILE A 214 -0.92 -9.26 -9.24
N SER A 215 0.33 -9.54 -9.63
CA SER A 215 0.90 -10.88 -9.56
C SER A 215 0.98 -11.40 -8.13
N GLY A 216 1.38 -10.55 -7.17
CA GLY A 216 1.41 -10.90 -5.75
C GLY A 216 0.02 -11.12 -5.17
N THR A 217 -0.98 -10.36 -5.61
CA THR A 217 -2.37 -10.59 -5.22
C THR A 217 -2.87 -11.96 -5.70
N LEU A 218 -2.58 -12.34 -6.94
CA LEU A 218 -2.93 -13.65 -7.47
C LEU A 218 -2.24 -14.78 -6.71
N ARG A 219 -0.95 -14.64 -6.37
CA ARG A 219 -0.25 -15.64 -5.55
C ARG A 219 -0.86 -15.76 -4.15
N LEU A 220 -1.23 -14.65 -3.53
CA LEU A 220 -1.96 -14.69 -2.26
C LEU A 220 -3.31 -15.40 -2.41
N MET A 221 -4.08 -15.10 -3.44
CA MET A 221 -5.35 -15.79 -3.72
C MET A 221 -5.16 -17.30 -3.93
N LYS A 222 -4.10 -17.73 -4.63
CA LYS A 222 -3.74 -19.13 -4.81
C LYS A 222 -3.41 -19.79 -3.46
N HIS A 223 -2.58 -19.15 -2.66
CA HIS A 223 -2.23 -19.62 -1.30
C HIS A 223 -3.46 -19.77 -0.39
N LEU A 224 -4.42 -18.85 -0.51
CA LEU A 224 -5.71 -18.89 0.19
C LEU A 224 -6.70 -19.90 -0.42
N ASN A 225 -6.29 -20.69 -1.42
CA ASN A 225 -7.10 -21.64 -2.17
C ASN A 225 -8.33 -21.00 -2.85
N MET A 226 -8.27 -19.72 -3.21
CA MET A 226 -9.36 -19.01 -3.89
C MET A 226 -9.34 -19.24 -5.41
N ILE A 227 -8.16 -19.46 -5.97
CA ILE A 227 -7.89 -19.76 -7.38
C ILE A 227 -6.84 -20.89 -7.48
N ASP A 228 -6.73 -21.51 -8.64
CA ASP A 228 -5.85 -22.68 -8.83
C ASP A 228 -4.42 -22.29 -9.23
N GLU A 229 -4.29 -21.24 -10.03
CA GLU A 229 -3.04 -20.84 -10.66
C GLU A 229 -2.72 -19.37 -10.39
N ALA A 230 -1.42 -19.08 -10.32
CA ALA A 230 -0.89 -17.74 -10.15
C ALA A 230 0.49 -17.68 -10.82
N PRO A 231 0.92 -16.50 -11.29
CA PRO A 231 2.25 -16.32 -11.86
C PRO A 231 3.35 -16.54 -10.82
N GLU A 232 4.42 -17.21 -11.22
CA GLU A 232 5.61 -17.38 -10.40
C GLU A 232 6.29 -16.02 -10.13
N PRO A 233 6.98 -15.86 -8.98
CA PRO A 233 7.75 -14.65 -8.71
C PRO A 233 8.85 -14.39 -9.75
N LYS A 234 8.98 -13.13 -10.18
CA LYS A 234 10.04 -12.70 -11.10
C LYS A 234 11.42 -12.62 -10.42
N GLU A 235 11.45 -12.38 -9.12
CA GLU A 235 12.66 -12.23 -8.32
C GLU A 235 12.50 -12.81 -6.91
N ALA A 236 13.62 -12.97 -6.21
CA ALA A 236 13.64 -13.45 -4.84
C ALA A 236 13.14 -12.37 -3.87
N ASN A 237 12.32 -12.76 -2.90
CA ASN A 237 11.94 -11.91 -1.80
C ASN A 237 13.15 -11.64 -0.89
N LYS A 238 13.30 -10.39 -0.44
CA LYS A 238 14.30 -9.97 0.55
C LYS A 238 13.61 -9.37 1.77
N ILE A 239 13.89 -9.94 2.93
CA ILE A 239 13.37 -9.44 4.21
C ILE A 239 14.28 -8.32 4.69
N ILE A 240 13.74 -7.11 4.83
CA ILE A 240 14.45 -5.94 5.32
C ILE A 240 14.25 -5.82 6.83
N TRP A 241 15.31 -6.07 7.59
CA TRP A 241 15.30 -6.04 9.05
C TRP A 241 15.66 -4.69 9.63
N ASN A 242 16.44 -3.89 8.89
CA ASN A 242 16.89 -2.58 9.33
C ASN A 242 16.85 -1.60 8.16
N SER A 243 16.76 -0.31 8.46
CA SER A 243 16.80 0.71 7.41
C SER A 243 17.41 2.02 7.90
N SER A 244 17.92 2.80 6.95
CA SER A 244 18.48 4.12 7.20
C SER A 244 17.95 5.12 6.18
N TRP A 245 18.03 6.41 6.51
CA TRP A 245 17.66 7.50 5.61
C TRP A 245 18.89 8.30 5.21
N ALA A 246 19.10 8.47 3.91
CA ALA A 246 19.93 9.56 3.41
C ALA A 246 19.09 10.84 3.38
N ARG A 247 19.58 11.91 3.99
CA ARG A 247 18.86 13.19 4.11
C ARG A 247 19.65 14.33 3.51
N ALA A 248 18.94 15.31 2.96
CA ALA A 248 19.52 16.54 2.45
C ALA A 248 20.20 17.31 3.58
N GLN A 249 21.47 17.68 3.42
CA GLN A 249 22.15 18.56 4.37
C GLN A 249 21.84 20.03 4.09
N HIS A 250 21.65 20.37 2.81
CA HIS A 250 21.30 21.71 2.35
C HIS A 250 20.03 21.69 1.51
N ALA A 251 19.33 22.82 1.46
CA ALA A 251 18.23 23.02 0.53
C ALA A 251 18.75 23.23 -0.90
N GLY A 252 17.99 22.80 -1.90
CA GLY A 252 18.37 22.97 -3.30
C GLY A 252 17.60 22.05 -4.24
N LEU A 253 18.19 21.85 -5.42
CA LEU A 253 17.72 20.96 -6.46
C LEU A 253 18.41 19.60 -6.31
N PHE A 254 17.67 18.56 -5.92
CA PHE A 254 18.19 17.21 -5.80
C PHE A 254 18.14 16.48 -7.15
N GLN A 255 19.29 15.97 -7.60
CA GLN A 255 19.39 15.09 -8.76
C GLN A 255 19.93 13.72 -8.32
N SER A 256 19.05 12.72 -8.29
CA SER A 256 19.46 11.33 -8.05
C SER A 256 20.21 10.77 -9.24
N THR A 257 21.29 10.01 -8.98
CA THR A 257 22.02 9.23 -10.01
C THR A 257 21.70 7.74 -9.95
N ILE A 258 20.78 7.34 -9.07
CA ILE A 258 20.36 5.96 -8.86
C ILE A 258 18.83 5.84 -8.96
N LYS A 259 18.34 4.60 -9.03
CA LYS A 259 16.91 4.26 -9.09
C LYS A 259 16.47 3.52 -7.83
N SER A 260 15.16 3.55 -7.59
CA SER A 260 14.54 2.69 -6.58
C SER A 260 14.76 1.22 -6.97
N GLY A 261 15.13 0.37 -5.99
CA GLY A 261 15.50 -1.02 -6.20
C GLY A 261 17.01 -1.27 -6.32
N ASP A 262 17.82 -0.26 -6.65
CA ASP A 262 19.26 -0.40 -6.78
C ASP A 262 19.90 -0.80 -5.43
N PHE A 263 20.96 -1.61 -5.48
CA PHE A 263 21.85 -1.81 -4.35
C PHE A 263 22.94 -0.74 -4.35
N VAL A 264 23.16 -0.09 -3.22
CA VAL A 264 24.19 0.93 -3.03
C VAL A 264 25.16 0.53 -1.92
N ASN A 265 26.42 0.93 -2.05
CA ASN A 265 27.43 0.76 -1.01
C ASN A 265 27.49 1.97 -0.08
N LYS A 266 27.90 1.78 1.18
CA LYS A 266 28.23 2.88 2.10
C LYS A 266 29.25 3.81 1.44
N ASN A 267 29.02 5.12 1.59
CA ASN A 267 29.79 6.20 0.96
C ASN A 267 29.71 6.30 -0.57
N GLN A 268 28.95 5.43 -1.25
CA GLN A 268 28.67 5.58 -2.68
C GLN A 268 27.93 6.89 -2.91
N ILE A 269 28.31 7.60 -3.98
CA ILE A 269 27.60 8.79 -4.43
C ILE A 269 26.26 8.37 -5.04
N VAL A 270 25.18 8.94 -4.50
CA VAL A 270 23.79 8.60 -4.90
C VAL A 270 23.08 9.76 -5.60
N GLY A 271 23.69 10.93 -5.62
CA GLY A 271 23.15 12.10 -6.29
C GLY A 271 23.88 13.38 -5.90
N THR A 272 23.33 14.50 -6.33
CA THR A 272 23.82 15.84 -6.00
C THR A 272 22.69 16.75 -5.58
N ILE A 273 23.01 17.75 -4.75
CA ILE A 273 22.15 18.89 -4.49
C ILE A 273 22.84 20.13 -5.07
N THR A 274 22.15 20.87 -5.92
CA THR A 274 22.67 22.12 -6.50
C THR A 274 21.78 23.30 -6.14
N ASP A 275 22.28 24.52 -6.21
CA ASP A 275 21.39 25.68 -6.28
C ASP A 275 20.80 25.83 -7.71
N PRO A 276 19.77 26.67 -7.91
CA PRO A 276 19.20 26.93 -9.23
C PRO A 276 20.08 27.77 -10.18
N PHE A 277 21.17 28.36 -9.70
CA PHE A 277 22.03 29.30 -10.43
C PHE A 277 23.37 28.68 -10.89
N GLY A 278 23.71 27.49 -10.39
CA GLY A 278 24.92 26.74 -10.70
C GLY A 278 26.15 27.06 -9.83
N GLU A 279 26.00 27.79 -8.72
CA GLU A 279 27.13 28.28 -7.90
C GLU A 279 27.49 27.30 -6.76
N PHE A 280 26.53 26.48 -6.34
CA PHE A 280 26.63 25.50 -5.28
C PHE A 280 26.39 24.09 -5.83
N LYS A 281 27.21 23.15 -5.37
CA LYS A 281 27.05 21.72 -5.63
C LYS A 281 27.56 20.90 -4.45
N GLU A 282 26.68 20.12 -3.86
CA GLU A 282 26.99 19.13 -2.84
C GLU A 282 26.75 17.72 -3.37
N THR A 283 27.62 16.80 -2.97
CA THR A 283 27.46 15.37 -3.27
C THR A 283 26.70 14.68 -2.16
N VAL A 284 25.64 13.95 -2.49
CA VAL A 284 24.91 13.10 -1.55
C VAL A 284 25.53 11.71 -1.57
N LYS A 285 25.88 11.19 -0.39
CA LYS A 285 26.45 9.85 -0.22
C LYS A 285 25.50 8.95 0.57
N SER A 286 25.52 7.66 0.26
CA SER A 286 24.77 6.66 1.02
C SER A 286 25.37 6.49 2.43
N PRO A 287 24.57 6.58 3.52
CA PRO A 287 25.05 6.35 4.89
C PRO A 287 25.34 4.87 5.19
N SER A 288 24.80 3.93 4.42
CA SER A 288 24.94 2.49 4.62
C SER A 288 24.96 1.73 3.29
N SER A 289 25.43 0.48 3.31
CA SER A 289 25.25 -0.45 2.18
C SER A 289 23.87 -1.09 2.28
N GLY A 290 23.13 -1.19 1.18
CA GLY A 290 21.79 -1.77 1.17
C GLY A 290 20.99 -1.45 -0.09
N TYR A 291 19.72 -1.85 -0.11
CA TYR A 291 18.79 -1.64 -1.22
C TYR A 291 18.03 -0.33 -1.07
N VAL A 292 17.84 0.40 -2.17
CA VAL A 292 17.04 1.63 -2.18
C VAL A 292 15.56 1.24 -2.22
N VAL A 293 14.93 1.12 -1.05
CA VAL A 293 13.52 0.71 -0.92
C VAL A 293 12.55 1.89 -1.12
N GLY A 294 13.07 3.12 -1.08
CA GLY A 294 12.33 4.32 -1.46
C GLY A 294 13.25 5.45 -1.92
N LEU A 295 12.78 6.26 -2.87
CA LEU A 295 13.51 7.37 -3.49
C LEU A 295 12.61 8.60 -3.59
N ASN A 296 13.13 9.76 -3.22
CA ASN A 296 12.44 11.05 -3.38
C ASN A 296 12.68 11.64 -4.77
N ASN A 297 11.64 11.72 -5.59
CA ASN A 297 11.69 12.34 -6.92
C ASN A 297 11.30 13.82 -6.88
N HIS A 298 10.94 14.37 -5.72
CA HIS A 298 10.66 15.80 -5.58
C HIS A 298 11.96 16.59 -5.84
N PRO A 299 12.03 17.40 -6.89
CA PRO A 299 13.29 17.99 -7.32
C PRO A 299 13.77 19.10 -6.38
N VAL A 300 12.85 19.81 -5.71
CA VAL A 300 13.18 20.90 -4.78
C VAL A 300 13.15 20.36 -3.35
N VAL A 301 14.29 20.31 -2.67
CA VAL A 301 14.38 19.77 -1.31
C VAL A 301 14.82 20.83 -0.31
N ASN A 302 14.37 20.70 0.92
CA ASN A 302 14.84 21.46 2.07
C ASN A 302 15.91 20.67 2.83
N ALA A 303 16.72 21.38 3.61
CA ALA A 303 17.62 20.73 4.56
C ALA A 303 16.81 19.85 5.53
N GLY A 304 17.24 18.61 5.71
CA GLY A 304 16.58 17.58 6.52
C GLY A 304 15.62 16.68 5.76
N ASP A 305 15.21 17.03 4.53
CA ASP A 305 14.30 16.21 3.73
C ASP A 305 14.89 14.81 3.48
N ALA A 306 14.01 13.81 3.53
CA ALA A 306 14.35 12.43 3.21
C ALA A 306 14.58 12.29 1.71
N LEU A 307 15.77 11.86 1.31
CA LEU A 307 16.15 11.68 -0.10
C LEU A 307 16.05 10.22 -0.51
N LEU A 308 16.61 9.31 0.30
CA LEU A 308 16.59 7.88 0.04
C LEU A 308 16.28 7.10 1.31
N HIS A 309 15.46 6.07 1.18
CA HIS A 309 15.25 5.03 2.19
C HIS A 309 16.07 3.79 1.79
N ILE A 310 17.02 3.40 2.63
CA ILE A 310 17.91 2.27 2.35
C ILE A 310 17.54 1.12 3.29
N GLY A 311 17.10 0.00 2.73
CA GLY A 311 16.79 -1.24 3.44
C GLY A 311 17.98 -2.20 3.47
N MET A 312 18.18 -2.85 4.60
CA MET A 312 19.25 -3.84 4.84
C MET A 312 18.63 -5.18 5.20
N ASP A 313 18.97 -6.23 4.44
CA ASP A 313 18.45 -7.59 4.59
C ASP A 313 19.32 -8.49 5.48
N ASN A 314 20.57 -8.10 5.73
CA ASN A 314 21.59 -8.95 6.35
C ASN A 314 22.07 -8.49 7.72
N PHE A 315 21.29 -7.68 8.47
CA PHE A 315 21.73 -7.21 9.80
C PHE A 315 21.77 -8.31 10.89
N CYS A 316 21.35 -9.54 10.58
CA CYS A 316 21.62 -10.73 11.40
C CYS A 316 22.90 -11.49 11.01
N LYS A 317 23.70 -11.00 10.05
CA LYS A 317 25.13 -11.25 10.10
C LYS A 317 25.70 -10.25 11.09
N LEU A 318 25.77 -10.68 12.35
CA LEU A 318 26.80 -10.17 13.25
C LEU A 318 28.09 -10.08 12.43
N ASP A 319 28.83 -8.99 12.57
CA ASP A 319 30.25 -9.00 12.30
C ASP A 319 30.90 -10.08 13.19
N GLY A 320 30.82 -11.34 12.77
CA GLY A 320 31.69 -12.44 13.14
C GLY A 320 32.42 -12.76 11.85
N GLY A 321 33.72 -12.50 11.73
CA GLY A 321 34.70 -13.16 12.56
C GLY A 321 34.98 -14.53 11.93
N GLU A 322 35.98 -14.55 11.03
CA GLU A 322 36.68 -15.72 10.44
C GLU A 322 35.79 -16.65 9.58
N GLU A 323 36.13 -17.03 8.34
CA GLU A 323 37.41 -17.32 7.67
C GLU A 323 37.64 -16.53 6.37
#